data_AF-A0A951E1A4-F1
#
_entry.id   AF-A0A951E1A4-F1
#
_cell.length_a   1.000
_cell.length_b   1.000
_cell.length_c   1.000
_cell.angle_alpha   90.00
_cell.angle_beta   90.00
_cell.angle_gamma   90.00
#
_symmetry.space_group_name_H-M   'P 1'
#
loop_
_entity.id
_entity.type
_entity.pdbx_description
1 polymer ?
#
loop_
_entity_poly.entity_id
_entity_poly.type
_entity_poly.pdbx_seq_one_letter_code
_entity_poly.pdbx_strand_id
1 'polypeptide(L)' 'MLLISSLEPRIFEDRENIDREAHSLVVEAYRRASIGKSPTAAFEVALEAYREKFPHIPKNIASQAVACILATENL' A
#
# COMPACT_ATOMS: atom_id res chain seq x y z
N MET A 1 -41.60 -17.21 6.87
CA MET A 1 -40.21 -17.66 6.60
C MET A 1 -39.52 -16.56 5.82
N LEU A 2 -38.58 -15.85 6.46
CA LEU A 2 -37.75 -14.83 5.81
C LEU A 2 -36.46 -15.50 5.36
N LEU A 3 -36.29 -15.65 4.05
CA LEU A 3 -35.06 -16.13 3.43
C LEU A 3 -34.05 -14.99 3.42
N ILE A 4 -33.22 -14.91 4.46
CA ILE A 4 -32.01 -14.10 4.44
C ILE A 4 -31.01 -14.90 3.60
N SER A 5 -30.94 -14.61 2.29
CA SER A 5 -29.83 -15.06 1.46
C SER A 5 -28.58 -14.33 1.96
N SER A 6 -27.69 -15.06 2.65
CA SER A 6 -26.35 -14.62 3.00
C SER A 6 -25.58 -14.22 1.75
N LEU A 7 -25.61 -12.93 1.40
CA LEU A 7 -24.54 -12.31 0.64
C LEU A 7 -23.43 -11.98 1.63
N GLU A 8 -22.35 -12.77 1.60
CA GLU A 8 -20.94 -12.43 1.82
C GLU A 8 -20.19 -13.71 2.24
N PRO A 9 -19.13 -14.12 1.51
CA PRO A 9 -17.85 -13.41 1.58
C PRO A 9 -17.08 -13.42 0.24
N ARG A 10 -17.03 -12.30 -0.48
CA ARG A 10 -15.99 -12.07 -1.52
C ARG A 10 -15.02 -10.94 -1.17
N ILE A 11 -15.17 -10.34 0.01
CA ILE A 11 -14.41 -9.18 0.46
C ILE A 11 -13.01 -9.56 0.98
N PHE A 12 -12.82 -10.80 1.45
CA PHE A 12 -11.55 -11.21 2.07
C PHE A 12 -10.43 -11.47 1.04
N GLU A 13 -10.72 -12.07 -0.10
CA GLU A 13 -9.71 -12.27 -1.17
C GLU A 13 -9.25 -10.95 -1.78
N ASP A 14 -10.16 -9.97 -1.89
CA ASP A 14 -9.86 -8.67 -2.49
C ASP A 14 -8.92 -7.84 -1.60
N ARG A 15 -9.08 -7.92 -0.28
CA ARG A 15 -8.24 -7.17 0.69
C ARG A 15 -6.80 -7.68 0.71
N GLU A 16 -6.59 -9.00 0.76
CA GLU A 16 -5.24 -9.59 0.73
C GLU A 16 -4.51 -9.24 -0.58
N ASN A 17 -5.24 -9.18 -1.69
CA ASN A 17 -4.68 -8.80 -2.98
C ASN A 17 -4.33 -7.31 -3.05
N ILE A 18 -5.19 -6.43 -2.52
CA ILE A 18 -4.93 -4.99 -2.41
C ILE A 18 -3.72 -4.71 -1.52
N ASP A 19 -3.60 -5.40 -0.38
CA ASP A 19 -2.47 -5.24 0.54
C ASP A 19 -1.17 -5.72 -0.10
N ARG A 20 -1.19 -6.85 -0.83
CA ARG A 20 -0.03 -7.35 -1.58
C ARG A 20 0.36 -6.43 -2.73
N GLU A 21 -0.60 -5.87 -3.46
CA GLU A 21 -0.34 -4.94 -4.56
C GLU A 21 0.28 -3.63 -4.03
N ALA A 22 -0.30 -3.08 -2.97
CA ALA A 22 0.21 -1.90 -2.29
C ALA A 22 1.64 -2.11 -1.77
N HIS A 23 1.89 -3.28 -1.19
CA HIS A 23 3.21 -3.67 -0.71
C HIS A 23 4.23 -3.73 -1.85
N SER A 24 3.92 -4.46 -2.93
CA SER A 24 4.80 -4.57 -4.10
C SER A 24 5.12 -3.20 -4.72
N LEU A 25 4.10 -2.35 -4.86
CA LEU A 25 4.23 -1.00 -5.42
C LEU A 25 5.19 -0.14 -4.60
N VAL A 26 4.99 -0.11 -3.28
CA VAL A 26 5.79 0.72 -2.36
C VAL A 26 7.24 0.27 -2.32
N VAL A 27 7.48 -1.04 -2.20
CA VAL A 27 8.83 -1.61 -2.13
C VAL A 27 9.59 -1.39 -3.43
N GLU A 28 8.94 -1.60 -4.58
CA GLU A 28 9.57 -1.40 -5.87
C GLU A 28 9.91 0.08 -6.11
N ALA A 29 8.97 0.99 -5.82
CA ALA A 29 9.19 2.42 -5.94
C ALA A 29 10.34 2.90 -5.04
N TYR A 30 10.35 2.46 -3.78
CA TYR A 30 11.42 2.76 -2.84
C TYR A 30 12.78 2.22 -3.31
N ARG A 31 12.84 0.94 -3.71
CA ARG A 31 14.08 0.28 -4.14
C ARG A 31 14.68 0.88 -5.40
N ARG A 32 13.85 1.28 -6.36
CA ARG A 32 14.30 2.00 -7.56
C ARG A 32 14.85 3.37 -7.19
N ALA A 33 14.17 4.08 -6.30
CA ALA A 33 14.58 5.41 -5.87
C ALA A 33 15.81 5.40 -4.94
N SER A 34 16.00 4.35 -4.14
CA SER A 34 17.16 4.20 -3.25
C SER A 34 18.47 4.02 -4.02
N ILE A 35 18.42 3.62 -5.30
CA ILE A 35 19.56 3.64 -6.21
C ILE A 35 19.79 5.09 -6.67
N GLY A 36 20.50 5.87 -5.84
CA GLY A 36 20.97 7.21 -6.18
C GLY A 36 20.24 8.38 -5.51
N LYS A 37 19.26 8.12 -4.64
CA LYS A 37 18.65 9.15 -3.78
C LYS A 37 18.88 8.84 -2.30
N SER A 38 18.72 9.87 -1.46
CA SER A 38 18.69 9.67 0.00
C SER A 38 17.45 8.85 0.41
N PRO A 39 17.49 8.15 1.56
CA PRO A 39 16.34 7.38 2.06
C PRO A 39 15.06 8.22 2.16
N THR A 40 15.16 9.49 2.59
CA THR A 40 14.02 10.42 2.65
C THR A 40 13.43 10.70 1.26
N ALA A 41 14.28 10.89 0.25
CA ALA A 41 13.80 11.12 -1.12
C ALA A 41 13.25 9.84 -1.77
N ALA A 42 13.76 8.67 -1.42
CA ALA A 42 13.18 7.39 -1.84
C ALA A 42 11.81 7.13 -1.18
N PHE A 43 11.66 7.52 0.08
CA PHE A 43 10.38 7.47 0.80
C PHE A 43 9.32 8.35 0.13
N GLU A 44 9.63 9.60 -0.22
CA GLU A 44 8.68 10.49 -0.89
C GLU A 44 8.24 9.92 -2.25
N VAL A 45 9.13 9.28 -3.01
CA VAL A 45 8.78 8.60 -4.27
C VAL A 45 7.82 7.44 -4.04
N ALA A 46 8.06 6.63 -2.99
CA ALA A 46 7.17 5.53 -2.64
C ALA A 46 5.80 6.04 -2.15
N LEU A 47 5.77 7.15 -1.41
CA LEU A 47 4.55 7.81 -0.98
C LEU A 47 3.75 8.39 -2.14
N GLU A 48 4.42 8.99 -3.12
CA GLU A 48 3.78 9.48 -4.34
C GLU A 48 3.13 8.34 -5.12
N ALA A 49 3.85 7.25 -5.38
CA ALA A 49 3.33 6.07 -6.06
C ALA A 49 2.11 5.47 -5.33
N TYR A 50 2.18 5.35 -4.00
CA TYR A 50 1.06 4.87 -3.19
C TYR A 50 -0.17 5.79 -3.32
N ARG A 51 0.03 7.11 -3.31
CA ARG A 51 -1.06 8.08 -3.40
C ARG A 51 -1.66 8.20 -4.81
N GLU A 52 -0.89 7.94 -5.85
CA GLU A 52 -1.42 7.84 -7.22
C GLU A 52 -2.40 6.66 -7.35
N LYS A 53 -2.05 5.52 -6.73
CA LYS A 53 -2.91 4.33 -6.71
C LYS A 53 -4.12 4.49 -5.79
N PHE A 54 -3.93 5.13 -4.63
CA PHE A 54 -4.96 5.30 -3.60
C PHE A 54 -5.22 6.79 -3.30
N PRO A 55 -5.76 7.57 -4.25
CA PRO A 55 -5.91 9.03 -4.10
C PRO A 55 -6.94 9.44 -3.04
N HIS A 56 -7.83 8.51 -2.65
CA HIS A 56 -8.83 8.70 -1.61
C HIS A 56 -8.24 8.60 -0.20
N ILE A 57 -7.00 8.09 -0.03
CA ILE A 57 -6.36 7.96 1.27
C ILE A 57 -5.68 9.29 1.65
N PRO A 58 -5.97 9.85 2.84
CA PRO A 58 -5.31 11.06 3.32
C PRO A 58 -3.78 10.91 3.41
N LYS A 59 -3.03 11.98 3.12
CA LYS A 59 -1.55 11.93 3.05
C LYS A 59 -0.91 11.38 4.33
N ASN A 60 -1.43 11.77 5.50
CA ASN A 60 -0.92 11.27 6.79
C ASN A 60 -1.08 9.76 6.94
N ILE A 61 -2.23 9.21 6.52
CA ILE A 61 -2.50 7.77 6.56
C ILE A 61 -1.64 7.03 5.53
N ALA A 62 -1.53 7.56 4.31
CA ALA A 62 -0.65 7.00 3.28
C ALA A 62 0.82 6.97 3.74
N SER A 63 1.28 8.04 4.40
CA SER A 63 2.66 8.11 4.92
C SER A 63 2.92 7.04 5.98
N GLN A 64 1.96 6.81 6.88
CA GLN A 64 2.05 5.74 7.88
C GLN A 64 2.02 4.36 7.23
N ALA A 65 1.14 4.13 6.27
CA ALA A 65 1.05 2.86 5.55
C ALA A 65 2.37 2.52 4.83
N VAL A 66 2.95 3.48 4.11
CA VAL A 66 4.24 3.33 3.43
C VAL A 66 5.36 3.06 4.43
N ALA A 67 5.41 3.78 5.55
CA ALA A 67 6.40 3.54 6.60
C ALA A 67 6.26 2.13 7.20
N CYS A 68 5.04 1.66 7.45
CA CYS A 68 4.79 0.30 7.95
C CYS A 68 5.25 -0.75 6.95
N ILE A 69 4.92 -0.60 5.66
CA ILE A 69 5.34 -1.51 4.58
C ILE A 69 6.87 -1.58 4.49
N LEU A 70 7.54 -0.43 4.53
CA LEU A 70 9.00 -0.38 4.46
C LEU A 70 9.68 -0.88 5.74
N ALA A 71 9.02 -0.83 6.89
CA ALA A 71 9.54 -1.39 8.15
C ALA A 71 9.39 -2.92 8.23
N THR A 72 8.40 -3.50 7.54
CA THR A 72 8.26 -4.96 7.41
C THR A 72 9.26 -5.56 6.43
N GLU A 73 9.73 -4.78 5.48
CA GLU A 73 10.77 -5.19 4.54
C GLU A 73 12.14 -4.86 5.10
N ASN A 74 13.04 -5.85 5.14
CA ASN A 74 14.38 -5.71 5.68
C ASN A 74 15.31 -5.01 4.65
N LEU A 75 14.92 -3.80 4.22
CA LEU A 75 15.55 -2.98 3.16
C LEU A 75 16.80 -2.22 3.61
#